data_AF-A0A5R9E9A6-F1
#
_entry.id   AF-A0A5R9E9A6-F1
#
_cell.length_a   1.000
_cell.length_b   1.000
_cell.length_c   1.000
_cell.angle_alpha   90.00
_cell.angle_beta   90.00
_cell.angle_gamma   90.00
#
_symmetry.space_group_name_H-M   'P 1'
#
loop_
_entity.id
_entity.type
_entity.pdbx_description
1 polymer ?
#
loop_
_entity_poly.entity_id
_entity_poly.type
_entity_poly.pdbx_seq_one_letter_code
_entity_poly.pdbx_strand_id
1 'polypeptide(L)'
;MRLASPRPRLLKAVAAACALSAPLAPAATAGTPADGNDRHRAGAVITVTTTRVGAPGNPPVSVVPFTDAVYADCSAAPGTARGCLTVGGVDYPYEIGKLEITVAQWVAFLNTADPDGRDPFDLYDESESGATWPKYGQVEFFEDARRGRHYATARPEWADKPYGFADFLDAARLVNSLVNGRVLAKDTRTEGAFTYVTYKVRLSPRTERGMYDLDRPDTTRTEDTGFVVPSQNEWIKAAYYDPNGGGTQSYWKYPTNPGVFGDGDATAPSPTVLNPTTGDVTNSSTQPLASYHPSGGAAPTWCPAQVPPADCDTVNPLGLDPTTYADLYQGSLGTVGQARTTSPWGTLDQGGNAVEWTDTITPPPTGQDFGRVWRRLHGGVSNSAPYQMWPSAVGLQPQDNFFYRHTYPWLGIRIGVVGDVGPKGP
;
A
#
# COMPACT_ATOMS: atom_id res chain seq x y z
N MET A 1 50.24 -75.53 19.38
CA MET A 1 51.31 -74.64 18.86
C MET A 1 50.61 -73.47 18.19
N ARG A 2 50.70 -72.26 18.80
CA ARG A 2 51.55 -71.13 18.35
C ARG A 2 51.13 -70.64 16.95
N LEU A 3 50.86 -69.38 16.63
CA LEU A 3 51.15 -68.06 17.21
C LEU A 3 50.31 -67.07 16.37
N ALA A 4 49.67 -66.08 17.00
CA ALA A 4 50.04 -64.66 16.95
C ALA A 4 49.26 -63.81 15.93
N SER A 5 48.75 -62.69 16.46
CA SER A 5 48.29 -61.49 15.77
C SER A 5 49.41 -60.87 14.90
N PRO A 6 49.06 -60.04 13.90
CA PRO A 6 49.22 -58.61 14.16
C PRO A 6 48.14 -57.72 13.53
N ARG A 7 47.77 -56.65 14.26
CA ARG A 7 47.19 -55.42 13.71
C ARG A 7 48.21 -54.73 12.78
N PRO A 8 47.74 -53.99 11.77
CA PRO A 8 48.18 -52.61 11.69
C PRO A 8 47.11 -51.58 11.29
N ARG A 9 47.23 -50.44 11.99
CA ARG A 9 47.15 -49.03 11.55
C ARG A 9 45.80 -48.45 11.06
N LEU A 10 45.26 -47.64 11.98
CA LEU A 10 44.39 -46.50 11.71
C LEU A 10 44.91 -45.67 10.53
N LEU A 11 44.04 -45.40 9.55
CA LEU A 11 44.09 -44.21 8.73
C LEU A 11 42.94 -43.30 9.16
N LYS A 12 43.32 -42.19 9.80
CA LYS A 12 42.46 -41.04 10.09
C LYS A 12 42.07 -40.41 8.75
N ALA A 13 40.82 -40.54 8.34
CA ALA A 13 40.24 -39.63 7.36
C ALA A 13 39.66 -38.44 8.12
N VAL A 14 40.43 -37.35 8.10
CA VAL A 14 40.03 -36.02 8.56
C VAL A 14 38.93 -35.54 7.62
N ALA A 15 37.69 -35.49 8.09
CA ALA A 15 36.65 -34.70 7.44
C ALA A 15 36.99 -33.23 7.72
N ALA A 16 37.60 -32.57 6.73
CA ALA A 16 37.84 -31.14 6.76
C ALA A 16 36.48 -30.42 6.68
N ALA A 17 36.11 -29.78 7.78
CA ALA A 17 35.05 -28.79 7.82
C ALA A 17 35.51 -27.56 7.02
N CYS A 18 35.04 -27.43 5.78
CA CYS A 18 35.01 -26.12 5.12
C CYS A 18 33.78 -25.38 5.60
N ALA A 19 34.00 -24.45 6.53
CA ALA A 19 33.06 -23.43 6.91
C ALA A 19 32.83 -22.49 5.71
N LEU A 20 31.68 -22.64 5.06
CA LEU A 20 31.09 -21.59 4.23
C LEU A 20 30.02 -20.91 5.08
N SER A 21 30.38 -19.74 5.58
CA SER A 21 29.53 -18.77 6.24
C SER A 21 28.45 -18.28 5.28
N ALA A 22 27.27 -18.89 5.36
CA ALA A 22 26.04 -18.30 4.84
C ALA A 22 25.51 -17.28 5.89
N PRO A 23 25.11 -16.06 5.51
CA PRO A 23 24.42 -15.18 6.43
C PRO A 23 23.07 -15.80 6.76
N LEU A 24 22.88 -16.14 8.04
CA LEU A 24 21.60 -16.53 8.62
C LEU A 24 20.60 -15.39 8.39
N ALA A 25 19.60 -15.63 7.53
CA ALA A 25 18.35 -14.88 7.56
C ALA A 25 17.73 -15.04 8.96
N PRO A 26 17.14 -13.98 9.55
CA PRO A 26 16.48 -14.11 10.84
C PRO A 26 15.23 -14.97 10.68
N ALA A 27 15.37 -16.27 10.95
CA ALA A 27 14.24 -17.15 11.21
C ALA A 27 13.51 -16.59 12.43
N ALA A 28 12.24 -16.22 12.25
CA ALA A 28 11.35 -15.85 13.33
C ALA A 28 11.31 -16.99 14.35
N THR A 29 12.00 -16.81 15.47
CA THR A 29 11.93 -17.74 16.59
C THR A 29 10.57 -17.53 17.28
N ALA A 30 9.68 -18.49 17.06
CA ALA A 30 8.44 -18.60 17.82
C ALA A 30 8.80 -18.92 19.29
N GLY A 31 8.97 -17.88 20.10
CA GLY A 31 9.07 -18.02 21.54
C GLY A 31 7.75 -18.56 22.10
N THR A 32 7.79 -19.73 22.73
CA THR A 32 6.71 -20.22 23.59
C THR A 32 6.49 -19.26 24.75
N PRO A 33 5.29 -18.68 24.94
CA PRO A 33 5.03 -17.88 26.11
C PRO A 33 4.59 -18.79 27.28
N ALA A 34 4.93 -18.36 28.49
CA ALA A 34 4.23 -18.75 29.72
C ALA A 34 2.85 -18.05 29.78
N ASP A 35 1.98 -18.60 30.62
CA ASP A 35 0.62 -18.17 30.96
C ASP A 35 -0.44 -18.33 29.86
N GLY A 36 -1.18 -19.43 30.00
CA GLY A 36 -2.35 -19.79 29.22
C GLY A 36 -3.62 -19.28 29.90
N ASN A 37 -4.17 -18.18 29.39
CA ASN A 37 -5.63 -18.01 29.33
C ASN A 37 -6.12 -16.90 28.37
N ASP A 38 -5.23 -16.16 27.69
CA ASP A 38 -5.64 -14.99 26.87
C ASP A 38 -5.25 -15.08 25.37
N ARG A 39 -4.59 -16.16 24.94
CA ARG A 39 -4.06 -16.30 23.57
C ARG A 39 -5.10 -16.47 22.48
N HIS A 40 -6.35 -16.75 22.85
CA HIS A 40 -7.45 -16.95 21.90
C HIS A 40 -8.30 -15.67 21.69
N ARG A 41 -7.97 -14.53 22.32
CA ARG A 41 -8.70 -13.26 22.13
C ARG A 41 -7.84 -12.10 21.59
N ALA A 42 -6.53 -12.28 21.49
CA ALA A 42 -5.64 -11.24 21.00
C ALA A 42 -5.63 -11.20 19.46
N GLY A 43 -5.91 -10.03 18.88
CA GLY A 43 -5.78 -9.80 17.43
C GLY A 43 -4.34 -9.93 16.95
N ALA A 44 -4.17 -10.02 15.63
CA ALA A 44 -2.86 -10.09 14.99
C ALA A 44 -2.04 -8.82 15.27
N VAL A 45 -0.71 -8.94 15.15
CA VAL A 45 0.19 -7.79 15.29
C VAL A 45 0.72 -7.41 13.92
N ILE A 46 0.54 -6.15 13.53
CA ILE A 46 1.12 -5.60 12.31
C ILE A 46 2.14 -4.51 12.64
N THR A 47 3.01 -4.22 11.68
CA THR A 47 3.99 -3.13 11.79
C THR A 47 3.64 -2.06 10.78
N VAL A 48 3.50 -0.81 11.21
CA VAL A 48 3.28 0.35 10.34
C VAL A 48 4.48 1.28 10.48
N THR A 49 5.20 1.50 9.39
CA THR A 49 6.31 2.46 9.35
C THR A 49 5.85 3.70 8.62
N THR A 50 5.98 4.86 9.25
CA THR A 50 5.64 6.18 8.72
C THR A 50 6.89 7.04 8.54
N THR A 51 6.80 8.08 7.74
CA THR A 51 7.74 9.20 7.71
C THR A 51 7.10 10.44 8.32
N ARG A 52 7.89 11.25 9.04
CA ARG A 52 7.44 12.53 9.60
C ARG A 52 7.44 13.62 8.53
N VAL A 53 6.30 14.28 8.38
CA VAL A 53 6.16 15.47 7.54
C VAL A 53 6.19 16.69 8.46
N GLY A 54 7.39 17.29 8.55
CA GLY A 54 7.76 18.22 9.61
C GLY A 54 7.74 19.71 9.25
N ALA A 55 7.17 20.10 8.11
CA ALA A 55 7.08 21.52 7.72
C ALA A 55 5.61 22.02 7.67
N PRO A 56 4.96 22.17 8.85
CA PRO A 56 3.65 22.77 8.96
C PRO A 56 3.66 24.24 8.47
N GLY A 57 2.61 24.66 7.76
CA GLY A 57 2.41 26.06 7.37
C GLY A 57 2.97 26.47 6.01
N ASN A 58 3.59 25.56 5.25
CA ASN A 58 4.02 25.85 3.89
C ASN A 58 2.85 26.12 2.93
N PRO A 59 3.03 26.99 1.92
CA PRO A 59 1.97 27.36 1.00
C PRO A 59 1.36 26.15 0.29
N PRO A 60 0.02 26.04 0.22
CA PRO A 60 -0.62 25.11 -0.69
C PRO A 60 -0.38 25.56 -2.15
N VAL A 61 -0.67 24.68 -3.09
CA VAL A 61 -0.81 25.05 -4.52
C VAL A 61 -2.23 24.81 -4.97
N SER A 62 -2.59 25.41 -6.10
CA SER A 62 -3.86 25.17 -6.76
C SER A 62 -3.68 24.36 -8.04
N VAL A 63 -4.62 23.45 -8.29
CA VAL A 63 -4.63 22.56 -9.45
C VAL A 63 -5.97 22.65 -10.16
N VAL A 64 -5.94 22.58 -11.48
CA VAL A 64 -7.11 22.23 -12.28
C VAL A 64 -7.07 20.72 -12.48
N PRO A 65 -8.14 19.96 -12.16
CA PRO A 65 -8.09 18.51 -12.26
C PRO A 65 -7.65 18.02 -13.65
N PHE A 66 -6.69 17.08 -13.65
CA PHE A 66 -6.12 16.43 -14.83
C PHE A 66 -5.47 17.40 -15.84
N THR A 67 -4.82 18.45 -15.36
CA THR A 67 -3.99 19.35 -16.19
C THR A 67 -2.53 19.32 -15.80
N ASP A 68 -1.64 19.50 -16.76
CA ASP A 68 -0.20 19.55 -16.55
C ASP A 68 0.27 20.93 -16.04
N ALA A 69 -0.26 21.35 -14.88
CA ALA A 69 0.06 22.63 -14.27
C ALA A 69 -0.29 22.68 -12.77
N VAL A 70 0.46 23.50 -12.04
CA VAL A 70 0.14 23.98 -10.70
C VAL A 70 0.16 25.51 -10.70
N TYR A 71 -0.63 26.12 -9.83
CA TYR A 71 -0.81 27.57 -9.72
C TYR A 71 -0.60 28.02 -8.27
N ALA A 72 -0.22 29.29 -8.08
CA ALA A 72 -0.11 29.88 -6.73
C ALA A 72 -1.45 29.81 -5.99
N ASP A 73 -2.54 30.13 -6.67
CA ASP A 73 -3.90 30.07 -6.18
C ASP A 73 -4.89 29.89 -7.34
N CYS A 74 -6.18 29.69 -7.03
CA CYS A 74 -7.20 29.48 -8.04
C CYS A 74 -7.56 30.72 -8.86
N SER A 75 -7.17 31.93 -8.46
CA SER A 75 -7.35 33.13 -9.27
C SER A 75 -6.34 33.21 -10.41
N ALA A 76 -5.18 32.58 -10.26
CA ALA A 76 -4.17 32.42 -11.31
C ALA A 76 -4.43 31.23 -12.25
N ALA A 77 -5.35 30.33 -11.88
CA ALA A 77 -5.70 29.16 -12.69
C ALA A 77 -6.66 29.53 -13.84
N PRO A 78 -6.58 28.86 -15.01
CA PRO A 78 -7.56 29.05 -16.07
C PRO A 78 -8.95 28.60 -15.61
N GLY A 79 -9.97 29.39 -15.95
CA GLY A 79 -11.36 29.02 -15.70
C GLY A 79 -11.76 27.83 -16.57
N THR A 80 -12.01 26.67 -15.95
CA THR A 80 -12.49 25.46 -16.65
C THR A 80 -13.75 24.91 -15.99
N ALA A 81 -14.51 24.08 -16.72
CA ALA A 81 -15.68 23.39 -16.16
C ALA A 81 -15.32 22.42 -15.01
N ARG A 82 -14.06 22.00 -14.91
CA ARG A 82 -13.56 21.14 -13.81
C ARG A 82 -13.31 21.91 -12.51
N GLY A 83 -13.39 23.24 -12.57
CA GLY A 83 -13.05 24.12 -11.47
C GLY A 83 -11.56 24.10 -11.12
N CYS A 84 -11.25 24.58 -9.94
CA CYS A 84 -9.91 24.62 -9.37
C CYS A 84 -9.97 24.16 -7.92
N LEU A 85 -8.92 23.46 -7.48
CA LEU A 85 -8.80 22.92 -6.13
C LEU A 85 -7.50 23.42 -5.51
N THR A 86 -7.55 23.86 -4.26
CA THR A 86 -6.35 24.12 -3.46
C THR A 86 -5.95 22.84 -2.72
N VAL A 87 -4.70 22.42 -2.85
CA VAL A 87 -4.17 21.15 -2.35
C VAL A 87 -2.85 21.33 -1.59
N GLY A 88 -2.53 20.37 -0.72
CA GLY A 88 -1.27 20.33 0.03
C GLY A 88 -1.19 21.28 1.23
N GLY A 89 -2.30 21.96 1.57
CA GLY A 89 -2.39 22.83 2.73
C GLY A 89 -2.46 22.01 4.03
N VAL A 90 -1.36 21.98 4.78
CA VAL A 90 -1.28 21.33 6.11
C VAL A 90 -0.47 22.21 7.07
N ASP A 91 -1.08 22.62 8.17
CA ASP A 91 -0.55 23.56 9.16
C ASP A 91 -0.10 22.88 10.48
N TYR A 92 -0.15 21.55 10.53
CA TYR A 92 0.36 20.74 11.64
C TYR A 92 1.36 19.67 11.16
N PRO A 93 2.29 19.23 12.02
CA PRO A 93 3.11 18.06 11.73
C PRO A 93 2.27 16.78 11.82
N TYR A 94 2.55 15.84 10.94
CA TYR A 94 1.90 14.53 10.91
C TYR A 94 2.90 13.48 10.42
N GLU A 95 2.49 12.22 10.45
CA GLU A 95 3.22 11.13 9.85
C GLU A 95 2.36 10.45 8.79
N ILE A 96 3.00 9.88 7.78
CA ILE A 96 2.32 9.14 6.71
C ILE A 96 3.13 7.89 6.39
N GLY A 97 2.44 6.80 6.08
CA GLY A 97 3.03 5.50 5.77
C GLY A 97 4.18 5.64 4.78
N LYS A 98 5.32 5.01 5.08
CA LYS A 98 6.45 4.91 4.15
C LYS A 98 6.05 4.13 2.90
N LEU A 99 5.15 3.16 3.05
CA LEU A 99 4.65 2.24 2.02
C LEU A 99 3.12 2.19 2.06
N GLU A 100 2.48 1.66 1.02
CA GLU A 100 1.10 1.19 1.11
C GLU A 100 0.96 0.05 2.14
N ILE A 101 -0.27 -0.21 2.58
CA ILE A 101 -0.61 -1.41 3.35
C ILE A 101 -0.42 -2.65 2.48
N THR A 102 0.32 -3.64 2.98
CA THR A 102 0.60 -4.86 2.24
C THR A 102 -0.50 -5.90 2.39
N VAL A 103 -0.56 -6.87 1.46
CA VAL A 103 -1.49 -8.00 1.54
C VAL A 103 -1.29 -8.80 2.83
N ALA A 104 -0.05 -9.00 3.31
CA ALA A 104 0.16 -9.69 4.58
C ALA A 104 -0.41 -8.93 5.79
N GLN A 105 -0.34 -7.60 5.79
CA GLN A 105 -0.97 -6.78 6.83
C GLN A 105 -2.49 -6.82 6.72
N TRP A 106 -3.04 -6.82 5.50
CA TRP A 106 -4.48 -6.97 5.26
C TRP A 106 -5.00 -8.34 5.72
N VAL A 107 -4.32 -9.44 5.37
CA VAL A 107 -4.65 -10.79 5.85
C VAL A 107 -4.62 -10.89 7.38
N ALA A 108 -3.68 -10.22 8.03
CA ALA A 108 -3.64 -10.15 9.49
C ALA A 108 -4.85 -9.38 10.06
N PHE A 109 -5.30 -8.34 9.36
CA PHE A 109 -6.52 -7.61 9.68
C PHE A 109 -7.78 -8.44 9.46
N LEU A 110 -7.96 -9.09 8.32
CA LEU A 110 -9.10 -9.99 8.04
C LEU A 110 -9.24 -11.06 9.13
N ASN A 111 -8.16 -11.76 9.46
CA ASN A 111 -8.16 -12.78 10.52
C ASN A 111 -8.41 -12.21 11.93
N THR A 112 -8.31 -10.89 12.13
CA THR A 112 -8.65 -10.21 13.38
C THR A 112 -10.09 -9.71 13.39
N ALA A 113 -10.54 -9.08 12.30
CA ALA A 113 -11.85 -8.47 12.17
C ALA A 113 -12.96 -9.50 11.90
N ASP A 114 -12.66 -10.55 11.15
CA ASP A 114 -13.51 -11.70 10.92
C ASP A 114 -12.80 -13.00 11.35
N PRO A 115 -12.66 -13.24 12.67
CA PRO A 115 -11.97 -14.41 13.16
C PRO A 115 -12.76 -15.70 12.89
N ASP A 116 -14.06 -15.64 12.63
CA ASP A 116 -14.90 -16.82 12.43
C ASP A 116 -15.20 -17.11 10.94
N GLY A 117 -14.64 -16.34 10.01
CA GLY A 117 -14.78 -16.55 8.57
C GLY A 117 -16.21 -16.34 8.04
N ARG A 118 -16.98 -15.45 8.68
CA ARG A 118 -18.40 -15.18 8.31
C ARG A 118 -18.58 -13.97 7.41
N ASP A 119 -17.53 -13.17 7.29
CA ASP A 119 -17.47 -11.89 6.61
C ASP A 119 -18.70 -10.98 6.78
N PRO A 120 -19.07 -10.61 8.03
CA PRO A 120 -20.28 -9.80 8.28
C PRO A 120 -20.19 -8.37 7.76
N PHE A 121 -19.00 -7.94 7.33
CA PHE A 121 -18.73 -6.59 6.87
C PHE A 121 -18.34 -6.52 5.40
N ASP A 122 -18.37 -7.67 4.70
CA ASP A 122 -18.02 -7.75 3.28
C ASP A 122 -16.61 -7.17 3.06
N LEU A 123 -15.62 -7.70 3.78
CA LEU A 123 -14.20 -7.34 3.71
C LEU A 123 -13.42 -8.18 2.70
N TYR A 124 -14.04 -9.24 2.17
CA TYR A 124 -13.43 -10.15 1.22
C TYR A 124 -14.40 -10.45 0.07
N ASP A 125 -13.93 -10.33 -1.18
CA ASP A 125 -14.64 -10.76 -2.37
C ASP A 125 -13.95 -11.97 -3.02
N GLU A 126 -14.71 -12.90 -3.62
CA GLU A 126 -14.15 -14.10 -4.27
C GLU A 126 -13.18 -13.76 -5.43
N SER A 127 -13.33 -12.59 -6.06
CA SER A 127 -12.39 -12.09 -7.06
C SER A 127 -10.97 -11.87 -6.52
N GLU A 128 -10.80 -11.77 -5.19
CA GLU A 128 -9.50 -11.66 -4.53
C GLU A 128 -8.79 -13.02 -4.43
N SER A 129 -9.46 -14.15 -4.71
CA SER A 129 -8.82 -15.46 -4.74
C SER A 129 -7.85 -15.61 -5.91
N GLY A 130 -6.66 -16.15 -5.63
CA GLY A 130 -5.71 -16.52 -6.67
C GLY A 130 -6.15 -17.72 -7.51
N ALA A 131 -7.16 -18.49 -7.07
CA ALA A 131 -7.80 -19.51 -7.90
C ALA A 131 -8.75 -18.88 -8.93
N THR A 132 -9.52 -17.87 -8.52
CA THR A 132 -10.49 -17.17 -9.37
C THR A 132 -9.81 -16.17 -10.31
N TRP A 133 -8.78 -15.48 -9.83
CA TRP A 133 -8.06 -14.47 -10.59
C TRP A 133 -6.53 -14.62 -10.50
N PRO A 134 -5.90 -15.59 -11.20
CA PRO A 134 -4.50 -15.95 -10.95
C PRO A 134 -3.48 -14.82 -11.08
N LYS A 135 -3.74 -13.82 -11.92
CA LYS A 135 -2.87 -12.65 -12.12
C LYS A 135 -3.02 -11.57 -11.04
N TYR A 136 -4.19 -11.46 -10.40
CA TYR A 136 -4.54 -10.32 -9.54
C TYR A 136 -5.03 -10.68 -8.14
N GLY A 137 -5.52 -11.90 -7.93
CA GLY A 137 -6.03 -12.40 -6.66
C GLY A 137 -4.93 -12.53 -5.62
N GLN A 138 -5.13 -11.84 -4.49
CA GLN A 138 -4.13 -11.61 -3.45
C GLN A 138 -4.37 -12.45 -2.19
N VAL A 139 -5.62 -12.87 -1.95
CA VAL A 139 -6.07 -13.46 -0.68
C VAL A 139 -6.90 -14.71 -0.93
N GLU A 140 -6.59 -15.80 -0.24
CA GLU A 140 -7.38 -17.04 -0.25
C GLU A 140 -8.21 -17.15 1.02
N PHE A 141 -9.44 -17.60 0.87
CA PHE A 141 -10.36 -17.90 1.95
C PHE A 141 -10.49 -19.42 2.18
N PHE A 142 -10.53 -19.82 3.45
CA PHE A 142 -10.64 -21.21 3.90
C PHE A 142 -11.78 -21.34 4.91
N GLU A 143 -12.95 -21.78 4.45
CA GLU A 143 -14.17 -21.92 5.26
C GLU A 143 -13.94 -22.79 6.51
N ASP A 144 -13.31 -23.96 6.36
CA ASP A 144 -13.07 -24.92 7.44
C ASP A 144 -11.82 -24.62 8.29
N ALA A 145 -11.19 -23.46 8.11
CA ALA A 145 -10.02 -23.11 8.90
C ALA A 145 -10.36 -22.87 10.38
N ARG A 146 -9.32 -22.93 11.22
CA ARG A 146 -9.48 -22.56 12.62
C ARG A 146 -9.71 -21.07 12.75
N ARG A 147 -10.47 -20.69 13.77
CA ARG A 147 -10.70 -19.30 14.18
C ARG A 147 -9.42 -18.43 14.09
N GLY A 148 -9.52 -17.33 13.35
CA GLY A 148 -8.44 -16.38 13.08
C GLY A 148 -7.41 -16.87 12.06
N ARG A 149 -7.77 -17.84 11.22
CA ARG A 149 -6.91 -18.39 10.15
C ARG A 149 -7.67 -18.66 8.84
N HIS A 150 -8.83 -18.02 8.66
CA HIS A 150 -9.65 -18.19 7.46
C HIS A 150 -9.04 -17.53 6.24
N TYR A 151 -8.15 -16.55 6.41
CA TYR A 151 -7.54 -15.83 5.32
C TYR A 151 -6.04 -16.08 5.25
N ALA A 152 -5.50 -16.26 4.05
CA ALA A 152 -4.05 -16.30 3.80
C ALA A 152 -3.71 -15.54 2.52
N THR A 153 -2.44 -15.15 2.36
CA THR A 153 -1.97 -14.63 1.07
C THR A 153 -2.11 -15.72 0.01
N ALA A 154 -2.59 -15.38 -1.18
CA ALA A 154 -2.85 -16.38 -2.21
C ALA A 154 -1.60 -17.13 -2.63
N ARG A 155 -0.47 -16.43 -2.71
CA ARG A 155 0.86 -17.01 -2.89
C ARG A 155 1.87 -16.23 -2.03
N PRO A 156 3.01 -16.82 -1.65
CA PRO A 156 4.02 -16.13 -0.84
C PRO A 156 4.46 -14.78 -1.42
N GLU A 157 4.52 -14.66 -2.74
CA GLU A 157 4.93 -13.47 -3.48
C GLU A 157 4.00 -12.27 -3.25
N TRP A 158 2.74 -12.50 -2.87
CA TRP A 158 1.78 -11.42 -2.58
C TRP A 158 2.04 -10.72 -1.25
N ALA A 159 2.76 -11.33 -0.30
CA ALA A 159 2.87 -10.84 1.07
C ALA A 159 3.35 -9.38 1.18
N ASP A 160 4.30 -8.99 0.34
CA ASP A 160 4.92 -7.66 0.32
C ASP A 160 4.46 -6.80 -0.87
N LYS A 161 3.31 -7.12 -1.47
CA LYS A 161 2.64 -6.26 -2.47
C LYS A 161 1.58 -5.41 -1.77
N PRO A 162 1.19 -4.24 -2.32
CA PRO A 162 0.10 -3.47 -1.73
C PRO A 162 -1.20 -4.28 -1.81
N TYR A 163 -2.05 -4.16 -0.80
CA TYR A 163 -3.43 -4.62 -0.92
C TYR A 163 -4.15 -3.77 -1.98
N GLY A 164 -4.92 -4.40 -2.86
CA GLY A 164 -5.42 -3.76 -4.09
C GLY A 164 -6.93 -3.75 -4.28
N PHE A 165 -7.72 -4.16 -3.30
CA PHE A 165 -9.19 -4.34 -3.45
C PHE A 165 -10.01 -3.50 -2.46
N ALA A 166 -9.37 -2.55 -1.76
CA ALA A 166 -10.05 -1.78 -0.72
C ALA A 166 -11.04 -0.76 -1.29
N ASP A 167 -12.19 -0.59 -0.65
CA ASP A 167 -12.89 0.69 -0.67
C ASP A 167 -12.48 1.58 0.53
N PHE A 168 -13.12 2.72 0.71
CA PHE A 168 -12.80 3.57 1.86
C PHE A 168 -13.32 2.98 3.18
N LEU A 169 -14.45 2.28 3.18
CA LEU A 169 -15.01 1.68 4.39
C LEU A 169 -14.08 0.57 4.91
N ASP A 170 -13.49 -0.21 4.02
CA ASP A 170 -12.42 -1.18 4.30
C ASP A 170 -11.22 -0.50 4.99
N ALA A 171 -10.73 0.58 4.39
CA ALA A 171 -9.62 1.37 4.94
C ALA A 171 -9.95 1.95 6.32
N ALA A 172 -11.16 2.48 6.49
CA ALA A 172 -11.65 3.03 7.75
C ALA A 172 -11.79 1.96 8.85
N ARG A 173 -12.21 0.73 8.50
CA ARG A 173 -12.25 -0.42 9.42
C ARG A 173 -10.87 -0.83 9.89
N LEU A 174 -9.88 -0.88 8.98
CA LEU A 174 -8.49 -1.13 9.35
C LEU A 174 -7.96 -0.04 10.30
N VAL A 175 -8.24 1.23 10.02
CA VAL A 175 -7.86 2.33 10.91
C VAL A 175 -8.54 2.20 12.28
N ASN A 176 -9.83 1.88 12.32
CA ASN A 176 -10.54 1.66 13.59
C ASN A 176 -9.94 0.50 14.38
N SER A 177 -9.52 -0.58 13.70
CA SER A 177 -8.80 -1.70 14.32
C SER A 177 -7.47 -1.28 14.93
N LEU A 178 -6.72 -0.39 14.26
CA LEU A 178 -5.47 0.18 14.77
C LEU A 178 -5.70 1.08 15.99
N VAL A 179 -6.70 1.95 15.93
CA VAL A 179 -7.05 2.92 16.99
C VAL A 179 -7.57 2.23 18.25
N ASN A 180 -8.46 1.26 18.09
CA ASN A 180 -8.99 0.44 19.18
C ASN A 180 -7.99 -0.64 19.64
N GLY A 181 -6.96 -0.87 18.85
CA GLY A 181 -5.89 -1.80 19.14
C GLY A 181 -4.96 -1.31 20.25
N ARG A 182 -3.82 -1.99 20.39
CA ARG A 182 -2.79 -1.62 21.36
C ARG A 182 -1.45 -1.44 20.65
N VAL A 183 -0.92 -0.23 20.73
CA VAL A 183 0.47 0.04 20.35
C VAL A 183 1.39 -0.67 21.35
N LEU A 184 2.13 -1.67 20.87
CA LEU A 184 3.04 -2.49 21.66
C LEU A 184 4.45 -1.88 21.71
N ALA A 185 4.86 -1.24 20.61
CA ALA A 185 6.15 -0.57 20.49
C ALA A 185 6.05 0.61 19.53
N LYS A 186 6.87 1.64 19.77
CA LYS A 186 7.08 2.81 18.92
C LYS A 186 8.58 3.08 18.88
N ASP A 187 9.17 2.97 17.71
CA ASP A 187 10.60 3.20 17.49
C ASP A 187 10.78 4.34 16.48
N THR A 188 11.71 5.26 16.74
CA THR A 188 12.04 6.35 15.80
C THR A 188 13.45 6.16 15.28
N ARG A 189 13.62 6.31 13.96
CA ARG A 189 14.92 6.19 13.29
C ARG A 189 15.06 7.24 12.19
N THR A 190 16.22 7.88 12.14
CA THR A 190 16.57 8.77 11.02
C THR A 190 17.44 8.00 10.02
N GLU A 191 17.09 8.09 8.74
CA GLU A 191 17.87 7.56 7.62
C GLU A 191 18.00 8.65 6.55
N GLY A 192 19.22 9.11 6.30
CA GLY A 192 19.45 10.27 5.44
C GLY A 192 18.76 11.53 5.99
N ALA A 193 17.95 12.18 5.17
CA ALA A 193 17.19 13.38 5.55
C ALA A 193 15.83 13.08 6.19
N PHE A 194 15.43 11.80 6.26
CA PHE A 194 14.07 11.41 6.67
C PHE A 194 14.04 10.84 8.07
N THR A 195 12.99 11.17 8.82
CA THR A 195 12.72 10.57 10.13
C THR A 195 11.55 9.62 10.02
N TYR A 196 11.83 8.34 10.19
CA TYR A 196 10.83 7.28 10.17
C TYR A 196 10.40 6.91 11.60
N VAL A 197 9.11 6.59 11.75
CA VAL A 197 8.56 6.07 13.00
C VAL A 197 7.89 4.73 12.71
N THR A 198 8.21 3.72 13.51
CA THR A 198 7.70 2.36 13.35
C THR A 198 6.82 2.01 14.53
N TYR A 199 5.57 1.65 14.26
CA TYR A 199 4.59 1.21 15.24
C TYR A 199 4.38 -0.29 15.11
N LYS A 200 4.50 -1.03 16.20
CA LYS A 200 3.99 -2.40 16.30
C LYS A 200 2.65 -2.35 17.00
N VAL A 201 1.58 -2.72 16.30
CA VAL A 201 0.21 -2.56 16.79
C VAL A 201 -0.46 -3.92 16.83
N ARG A 202 -1.00 -4.29 17.99
CA ARG A 202 -1.96 -5.38 18.10
C ARG A 202 -3.33 -4.86 17.66
N LEU A 203 -3.87 -5.45 16.61
CA LEU A 203 -5.16 -5.10 16.04
C LEU A 203 -6.32 -5.47 16.97
N SER A 204 -7.42 -4.72 16.86
CA SER A 204 -8.68 -4.98 17.55
C SER A 204 -9.73 -5.53 16.57
N PRO A 205 -10.58 -6.49 16.99
CA PRO A 205 -11.70 -6.95 16.17
C PRO A 205 -12.83 -5.90 16.06
N ARG A 206 -12.81 -4.84 16.89
CA ARG A 206 -13.83 -3.78 16.87
C ARG A 206 -13.47 -2.76 15.80
N THR A 207 -14.24 -2.72 14.72
CA THR A 207 -13.93 -1.94 13.51
C THR A 207 -15.00 -0.93 13.14
N GLU A 208 -16.17 -1.00 13.77
CA GLU A 208 -17.35 -0.22 13.46
C GLU A 208 -17.23 1.23 13.95
N ARG A 209 -16.52 1.44 15.06
CA ARG A 209 -16.30 2.77 15.66
C ARG A 209 -14.86 2.89 16.16
N GLY A 210 -14.21 4.02 15.91
CA GLY A 210 -12.83 4.31 16.30
C GLY A 210 -12.48 5.73 15.87
N MET A 211 -11.49 5.90 14.99
CA MET A 211 -11.26 7.19 14.31
C MET A 211 -12.44 7.59 13.43
N TYR A 212 -13.12 6.61 12.84
CA TYR A 212 -14.30 6.80 12.01
C TYR A 212 -15.51 6.11 12.66
N ASP A 213 -16.68 6.76 12.64
CA ASP A 213 -17.95 6.21 13.11
C ASP A 213 -18.71 5.67 11.90
N LEU A 214 -18.60 4.37 11.61
CA LEU A 214 -19.13 3.76 10.39
C LEU A 214 -20.66 3.65 10.36
N ASP A 215 -21.34 3.98 11.46
CA ASP A 215 -22.79 4.19 11.47
C ASP A 215 -23.18 5.53 10.80
N ARG A 216 -22.21 6.41 10.51
CA ARG A 216 -22.39 7.68 9.78
C ARG A 216 -21.86 7.54 8.36
N PRO A 217 -22.73 7.62 7.33
CA PRO A 217 -22.29 7.49 5.94
C PRO A 217 -21.18 8.47 5.55
N ASP A 218 -21.24 9.71 6.03
CA ASP A 218 -20.28 10.79 5.75
C ASP A 218 -19.21 10.94 6.85
N THR A 219 -18.83 9.83 7.51
CA THR A 219 -17.88 9.88 8.62
C THR A 219 -16.59 10.61 8.25
N THR A 220 -16.15 11.47 9.16
CA THR A 220 -14.83 12.09 9.17
C THR A 220 -14.06 11.60 10.38
N ARG A 221 -12.81 12.05 10.54
CA ARG A 221 -12.05 11.84 11.78
C ARG A 221 -12.84 12.34 12.97
N THR A 222 -12.95 11.52 14.01
CA THR A 222 -13.65 11.84 15.26
C THR A 222 -12.70 12.33 16.35
N GLU A 223 -11.40 12.09 16.19
CA GLU A 223 -10.33 12.45 17.11
C GLU A 223 -9.23 13.22 16.37
N ASP A 224 -8.50 14.07 17.10
CA ASP A 224 -7.36 14.84 16.56
C ASP A 224 -6.02 14.08 16.64
N THR A 225 -6.02 12.93 17.31
CA THR A 225 -4.85 12.09 17.58
C THR A 225 -5.16 10.63 17.29
N GLY A 226 -4.37 9.97 16.47
CA GLY A 226 -4.57 8.55 16.14
C GLY A 226 -4.01 8.15 14.79
N PHE A 227 -4.23 6.88 14.44
CA PHE A 227 -4.08 6.41 13.06
C PHE A 227 -5.25 6.93 12.23
N VAL A 228 -4.99 7.26 10.96
CA VAL A 228 -5.97 7.82 10.01
C VAL A 228 -5.76 7.25 8.62
N VAL A 229 -6.77 7.34 7.76
CA VAL A 229 -6.52 7.42 6.31
C VAL A 229 -6.10 8.87 6.04
N PRO A 230 -4.96 9.16 5.40
CA PRO A 230 -4.52 10.52 5.13
C PRO A 230 -5.58 11.31 4.36
N SER A 231 -5.69 12.60 4.63
CA SER A 231 -6.47 13.53 3.81
C SER A 231 -5.76 13.77 2.49
N GLN A 232 -6.47 14.27 1.50
CA GLN A 232 -5.91 14.63 0.21
C GLN A 232 -4.75 15.64 0.33
N ASN A 233 -4.83 16.55 1.31
CA ASN A 233 -3.79 17.54 1.57
C ASN A 233 -2.55 16.93 2.20
N GLU A 234 -2.72 16.09 3.23
CA GLU A 234 -1.61 15.35 3.84
C GLU A 234 -0.94 14.40 2.83
N TRP A 235 -1.74 13.75 1.99
CA TRP A 235 -1.23 12.86 0.96
C TRP A 235 -0.40 13.61 -0.09
N ILE A 236 -0.95 14.69 -0.67
CA ILE A 236 -0.28 15.50 -1.71
C ILE A 236 0.97 16.18 -1.17
N LYS A 237 0.91 16.73 0.06
CA LYS A 237 2.07 17.40 0.64
C LYS A 237 3.24 16.42 0.82
N ALA A 238 2.97 15.21 1.31
CA ALA A 238 3.98 14.19 1.47
C ALA A 238 4.55 13.68 0.12
N ALA A 239 3.72 13.63 -0.91
CA ALA A 239 4.12 13.14 -2.23
C ALA A 239 4.93 14.16 -3.04
N TYR A 240 4.54 15.44 -3.02
CA TYR A 240 5.01 16.41 -4.02
C TYR A 240 5.74 17.62 -3.44
N TYR A 241 5.42 18.04 -2.21
CA TYR A 241 5.97 19.29 -1.69
C TYR A 241 7.42 19.10 -1.23
N ASP A 242 8.35 19.82 -1.85
CA ASP A 242 9.76 19.84 -1.50
C ASP A 242 10.12 21.11 -0.72
N PRO A 243 10.42 21.01 0.59
CA PRO A 243 10.80 22.16 1.40
C PRO A 243 12.10 22.85 0.94
N ASN A 244 12.91 22.19 0.10
CA ASN A 244 14.15 22.75 -0.43
C ASN A 244 13.97 23.51 -1.75
N GLY A 245 12.73 23.63 -2.25
CA GLY A 245 12.42 24.45 -3.42
C GLY A 245 12.54 23.75 -4.78
N GLY A 246 12.47 22.42 -4.84
CA GLY A 246 12.39 21.69 -6.11
C GLY A 246 11.02 21.79 -6.81
N GLY A 247 11.00 21.59 -8.14
CA GLY A 247 9.78 21.63 -8.94
C GLY A 247 9.24 23.05 -9.20
N THR A 248 7.92 23.17 -9.38
CA THR A 248 7.23 24.47 -9.58
C THR A 248 6.44 24.82 -8.33
N GLN A 249 6.63 26.03 -7.78
CA GLN A 249 6.04 26.44 -6.50
C GLN A 249 6.43 25.52 -5.32
N SER A 250 7.62 24.90 -5.37
CA SER A 250 8.06 23.84 -4.44
C SER A 250 7.25 22.54 -4.52
N TYR A 251 6.46 22.32 -5.58
CA TYR A 251 5.77 21.06 -5.83
C TYR A 251 6.40 20.35 -7.03
N TRP A 252 6.76 19.10 -6.83
CA TRP A 252 7.18 18.19 -7.88
C TRP A 252 5.99 17.79 -8.75
N LYS A 253 6.25 17.47 -10.01
CA LYS A 253 5.23 16.99 -10.96
C LYS A 253 4.88 15.52 -10.72
N TYR A 254 5.85 14.72 -10.30
CA TYR A 254 5.66 13.31 -9.95
C TYR A 254 6.12 13.09 -8.50
N PRO A 255 5.55 12.11 -7.77
CA PRO A 255 5.99 11.85 -6.40
C PRO A 255 7.47 11.49 -6.32
N THR A 256 8.05 10.97 -7.41
CA THR A 256 9.43 10.49 -7.46
C THR A 256 10.36 11.34 -8.34
N ASN A 257 9.85 12.42 -8.95
CA ASN A 257 10.63 13.27 -9.85
C ASN A 257 10.08 14.71 -9.87
N PRO A 258 10.92 15.75 -9.62
CA PRO A 258 10.52 17.14 -9.78
C PRO A 258 9.80 17.42 -11.10
N GLY A 259 10.28 16.81 -12.19
CA GLY A 259 9.71 16.97 -13.53
C GLY A 259 9.61 18.43 -14.00
N VAL A 260 8.93 18.63 -15.12
CA VAL A 260 8.63 19.96 -15.67
C VAL A 260 7.14 20.02 -16.01
N PHE A 261 6.41 20.96 -15.42
CA PHE A 261 5.01 21.18 -15.79
C PHE A 261 4.91 21.79 -17.19
N GLY A 262 3.91 21.33 -17.95
CA GLY A 262 3.65 21.75 -19.34
C GLY A 262 4.39 20.94 -20.42
N ASP A 263 5.19 19.94 -20.05
CA ASP A 263 5.94 19.09 -20.99
C ASP A 263 5.24 17.76 -21.35
N GLY A 264 4.00 17.55 -20.87
CA GLY A 264 3.29 16.29 -21.00
C GLY A 264 3.96 15.19 -20.18
N ASP A 265 4.37 14.09 -20.81
CA ASP A 265 5.01 12.96 -20.11
C ASP A 265 6.54 12.96 -20.29
N ALA A 266 7.13 14.01 -20.87
CA ALA A 266 8.53 14.02 -21.28
C ALA A 266 9.52 13.84 -20.13
N THR A 267 9.16 14.31 -18.93
CA THR A 267 9.96 14.15 -17.70
C THR A 267 9.37 13.14 -16.72
N ALA A 268 8.52 12.21 -17.18
CA ALA A 268 8.07 11.10 -16.34
C ALA A 268 9.27 10.27 -15.81
N PRO A 269 9.22 9.75 -14.57
CA PRO A 269 10.23 8.81 -14.07
C PRO A 269 10.25 7.55 -14.93
N SER A 270 11.31 6.74 -14.87
CA SER A 270 11.34 5.46 -15.62
C SER A 270 10.29 4.49 -15.06
N PRO A 271 9.58 3.71 -15.89
CA PRO A 271 8.64 2.70 -15.40
C PRO A 271 9.40 1.55 -14.74
N THR A 272 8.84 0.98 -13.67
CA THR A 272 9.36 -0.26 -13.07
C THR A 272 9.28 -1.42 -14.04
N VAL A 273 10.26 -2.31 -13.98
CA VAL A 273 10.23 -3.62 -14.66
C VAL A 273 10.16 -4.70 -13.58
N LEU A 274 9.13 -5.53 -13.65
CA LEU A 274 8.91 -6.58 -12.68
C LEU A 274 9.57 -7.90 -13.11
N ASN A 275 10.07 -8.64 -12.14
CA ASN A 275 10.43 -10.03 -12.34
C ASN A 275 9.17 -10.79 -12.76
N PRO A 276 9.18 -11.53 -13.88
CA PRO A 276 7.97 -12.13 -14.44
C PRO A 276 7.33 -13.18 -13.53
N THR A 277 8.06 -13.74 -12.56
CA THR A 277 7.56 -14.82 -11.69
C THR A 277 7.37 -14.42 -10.23
N THR A 278 7.97 -13.31 -9.78
CA THR A 278 7.86 -12.83 -8.38
C THR A 278 7.21 -11.47 -8.25
N GLY A 279 7.14 -10.68 -9.32
CA GLY A 279 6.65 -9.31 -9.28
C GLY A 279 7.58 -8.35 -8.51
N ASP A 280 8.84 -8.73 -8.28
CA ASP A 280 9.85 -7.86 -7.69
C ASP A 280 10.40 -6.85 -8.71
N VAL A 281 10.71 -5.63 -8.29
CA VAL A 281 11.31 -4.61 -9.16
C VAL A 281 12.76 -4.99 -9.47
N THR A 282 13.08 -5.13 -10.75
CA THR A 282 14.40 -5.59 -11.23
C THR A 282 15.32 -4.45 -11.69
N ASN A 283 14.76 -3.28 -11.99
CA ASN A 283 15.47 -2.13 -12.53
C ASN A 283 15.65 -0.99 -11.51
N SER A 284 15.73 -1.30 -10.21
CA SER A 284 15.83 -0.30 -9.14
C SER A 284 17.08 0.59 -9.20
N SER A 285 18.03 0.31 -10.10
CA SER A 285 19.20 1.17 -10.36
C SER A 285 18.92 2.33 -11.33
N THR A 286 17.82 2.29 -12.11
CA THR A 286 17.50 3.28 -13.18
C THR A 286 16.76 4.51 -12.66
N GLN A 287 17.17 5.03 -11.50
CA GLN A 287 16.50 6.12 -10.77
C GLN A 287 16.36 7.41 -11.62
N PRO A 288 15.24 8.16 -11.53
CA PRO A 288 14.04 7.91 -10.72
C PRO A 288 13.09 6.88 -11.36
N LEU A 289 12.37 6.11 -10.53
CA LEU A 289 11.40 5.08 -10.92
C LEU A 289 10.00 5.38 -10.38
N ALA A 290 8.97 4.87 -11.07
CA ALA A 290 7.61 4.70 -10.57
C ALA A 290 6.92 3.52 -11.28
N SER A 291 5.88 2.94 -10.70
CA SER A 291 5.17 1.78 -11.28
C SER A 291 3.90 2.21 -12.02
N TYR A 292 4.00 2.41 -13.32
CA TYR A 292 2.89 2.90 -14.17
C TYR A 292 3.00 2.32 -15.58
N HIS A 293 1.96 2.52 -16.40
CA HIS A 293 1.94 2.14 -17.80
C HIS A 293 2.46 3.30 -18.68
N PRO A 294 3.68 3.21 -19.24
CA PRO A 294 4.22 4.26 -20.09
C PRO A 294 3.54 4.39 -21.44
N SER A 295 3.37 5.64 -21.89
CA SER A 295 2.89 5.96 -23.24
C SER A 295 3.77 5.29 -24.30
N GLY A 296 3.21 4.30 -25.01
CA GLY A 296 3.92 3.55 -26.06
C GLY A 296 4.86 2.45 -25.57
N GLY A 297 4.81 2.09 -24.28
CA GLY A 297 5.56 0.95 -23.72
C GLY A 297 4.62 -0.08 -23.07
N ALA A 298 5.20 -1.09 -22.41
CA ALA A 298 4.43 -2.10 -21.70
C ALA A 298 4.24 -1.71 -20.23
N ALA A 299 3.07 -2.00 -19.67
CA ALA A 299 2.85 -1.93 -18.23
C ALA A 299 3.68 -2.98 -17.48
N PRO A 300 4.14 -2.70 -16.24
CA PRO A 300 4.78 -3.70 -15.39
C PRO A 300 3.84 -4.88 -15.16
N THR A 301 4.26 -6.11 -15.45
CA THR A 301 3.41 -7.30 -15.31
C THR A 301 4.20 -8.47 -14.75
N TRP A 302 3.52 -9.37 -14.03
CA TRP A 302 4.07 -10.63 -13.55
C TRP A 302 2.94 -11.65 -13.35
N CYS A 303 3.32 -12.92 -13.23
CA CYS A 303 2.43 -14.03 -12.91
C CYS A 303 3.13 -14.94 -11.89
N PRO A 304 2.46 -15.43 -10.83
CA PRO A 304 3.10 -16.33 -9.87
C PRO A 304 3.70 -17.56 -10.56
N ALA A 305 4.93 -17.95 -10.18
CA ALA A 305 5.67 -19.07 -10.80
C ALA A 305 4.90 -20.40 -10.79
N GLN A 306 3.98 -20.55 -9.83
CA GLN A 306 3.18 -21.75 -9.60
C GLN A 306 1.94 -21.80 -10.50
N VAL A 307 1.63 -20.71 -11.22
CA VAL A 307 0.49 -20.58 -12.13
C VAL A 307 0.99 -20.73 -13.56
N PRO A 308 0.36 -21.57 -14.41
CA PRO A 308 0.65 -21.60 -15.84
C PRO A 308 0.49 -20.19 -16.45
N PRO A 309 1.45 -19.67 -17.22
CA PRO A 309 1.36 -18.32 -17.78
C PRO A 309 0.06 -18.06 -18.56
N ALA A 310 -0.43 -19.06 -19.30
CA ALA A 310 -1.70 -18.98 -20.03
C ALA A 310 -2.91 -18.71 -19.12
N ASP A 311 -2.89 -19.18 -17.87
CA ASP A 311 -3.99 -18.95 -16.93
C ASP A 311 -4.00 -17.48 -16.47
N CYS A 312 -2.82 -16.88 -16.22
CA CYS A 312 -2.71 -15.45 -15.94
C CYS A 312 -3.18 -14.56 -17.10
N ASP A 313 -3.12 -15.07 -18.34
CA ASP A 313 -3.52 -14.35 -19.55
C ASP A 313 -5.00 -14.57 -19.92
N THR A 314 -5.69 -15.53 -19.33
CA THR A 314 -7.04 -15.93 -19.78
C THR A 314 -8.07 -16.11 -18.66
N VAL A 315 -7.65 -16.52 -17.46
CA VAL A 315 -8.56 -16.77 -16.33
C VAL A 315 -8.84 -15.47 -15.60
N ASN A 316 -10.13 -15.09 -15.55
CA ASN A 316 -10.60 -13.90 -14.87
C ASN A 316 -12.03 -14.11 -14.34
N PRO A 317 -12.39 -13.51 -13.18
CA PRO A 317 -13.74 -13.62 -12.57
C PRO A 317 -14.84 -12.96 -13.40
N LEU A 318 -14.46 -12.13 -14.37
CA LEU A 318 -15.36 -11.24 -15.09
C LEU A 318 -15.95 -11.89 -16.36
N GLY A 319 -15.49 -13.08 -16.71
CA GLY A 319 -15.90 -13.79 -17.93
C GLY A 319 -15.48 -13.07 -19.21
N LEU A 320 -14.46 -12.20 -19.14
CA LEU A 320 -13.92 -11.50 -20.30
C LEU A 320 -13.17 -12.49 -21.19
N ASP A 321 -13.29 -12.32 -22.51
CA ASP A 321 -12.46 -13.04 -23.46
C ASP A 321 -10.98 -12.59 -23.34
N PRO A 322 -10.02 -13.43 -23.75
CA PRO A 322 -8.59 -13.12 -23.59
C PRO A 322 -8.14 -11.79 -24.20
N THR A 323 -8.73 -11.37 -25.32
CA THR A 323 -8.35 -10.11 -25.97
C THR A 323 -8.82 -8.92 -25.15
N THR A 324 -10.10 -8.91 -24.75
CA THR A 324 -10.63 -7.84 -23.90
C THR A 324 -9.92 -7.79 -22.55
N TYR A 325 -9.61 -8.94 -21.96
CA TYR A 325 -8.90 -9.01 -20.68
C TYR A 325 -7.47 -8.45 -20.80
N ALA A 326 -6.72 -8.83 -21.84
CA ALA A 326 -5.38 -8.31 -22.09
C ALA A 326 -5.37 -6.78 -22.31
N ASP A 327 -6.40 -6.23 -22.95
CA ASP A 327 -6.52 -4.79 -23.19
C ASP A 327 -6.84 -4.00 -21.92
N LEU A 328 -7.65 -4.54 -21.01
CA LEU A 328 -8.09 -3.85 -19.80
C LEU A 328 -7.14 -4.05 -18.61
N TYR A 329 -6.46 -5.19 -18.52
CA TYR A 329 -5.68 -5.62 -17.35
C TYR A 329 -4.21 -5.85 -17.72
N GLN A 330 -3.49 -4.76 -18.00
CA GLN A 330 -2.12 -4.82 -18.50
C GLN A 330 -1.11 -4.84 -17.34
N GLY A 331 -1.25 -3.91 -16.39
CA GLY A 331 -0.32 -3.74 -15.27
C GLY A 331 -0.62 -4.62 -14.06
N SER A 332 0.41 -5.04 -13.33
CA SER A 332 0.32 -5.79 -12.07
C SER A 332 0.94 -4.98 -10.94
N LEU A 333 0.48 -5.21 -9.71
CA LEU A 333 1.10 -4.64 -8.51
C LEU A 333 2.50 -5.22 -8.30
N GLY A 334 3.46 -4.35 -7.97
CA GLY A 334 4.83 -4.70 -7.63
C GLY A 334 5.05 -4.81 -6.12
N THR A 335 6.17 -5.39 -5.73
CA THR A 335 6.59 -5.44 -4.32
C THR A 335 6.89 -4.02 -3.81
N VAL A 336 6.24 -3.62 -2.71
CA VAL A 336 6.34 -2.26 -2.16
C VAL A 336 7.79 -1.90 -1.82
N GLY A 337 8.15 -0.65 -2.07
CA GLY A 337 9.42 -0.02 -1.71
C GLY A 337 10.62 -0.42 -2.59
N GLN A 338 10.46 -1.39 -3.50
CA GLN A 338 11.58 -1.88 -4.31
C GLN A 338 11.94 -0.94 -5.48
N ALA A 339 11.07 0.00 -5.86
CA ALA A 339 11.43 1.10 -6.74
C ALA A 339 12.50 2.01 -6.13
N ARG A 340 12.57 2.10 -4.79
CA ARG A 340 13.55 2.87 -3.98
C ARG A 340 13.57 4.38 -4.19
N THR A 341 12.87 4.92 -5.19
CA THR A 341 12.79 6.37 -5.42
C THR A 341 11.84 6.99 -4.41
N THR A 342 12.38 7.84 -3.54
CA THR A 342 11.59 8.48 -2.49
C THR A 342 10.91 9.75 -2.98
N SER A 343 9.79 10.09 -2.34
CA SER A 343 9.26 11.45 -2.36
C SER A 343 10.17 12.45 -1.63
N PRO A 344 9.87 13.76 -1.70
CA PRO A 344 10.57 14.78 -0.92
C PRO A 344 10.51 14.55 0.61
N TRP A 345 9.60 13.71 1.08
CA TRP A 345 9.43 13.37 2.50
C TRP A 345 9.81 11.93 2.84
N GLY A 346 10.34 11.15 1.89
CA GLY A 346 10.83 9.80 2.16
C GLY A 346 9.76 8.71 2.09
N THR A 347 8.56 9.00 1.57
CA THR A 347 7.61 7.94 1.21
C THR A 347 8.09 7.25 -0.07
N LEU A 348 7.65 6.01 -0.25
CA LEU A 348 7.85 5.21 -1.45
C LEU A 348 6.48 4.86 -2.03
N ASP A 349 6.44 4.68 -3.36
CA ASP A 349 5.28 4.19 -4.11
C ASP A 349 4.02 5.06 -4.03
N GLN A 350 4.13 6.33 -3.59
CA GLN A 350 3.02 7.28 -3.77
C GLN A 350 2.75 7.58 -5.26
N GLY A 351 3.70 7.29 -6.16
CA GLY A 351 3.51 7.39 -7.61
C GLY A 351 3.39 6.02 -8.25
N GLY A 352 2.18 5.66 -8.68
CA GLY A 352 1.88 4.41 -9.33
C GLY A 352 1.63 3.27 -8.35
N ASN A 353 1.87 2.03 -8.80
CA ASN A 353 1.60 0.80 -8.07
C ASN A 353 0.09 0.63 -7.78
N ALA A 354 -0.39 1.10 -6.62
CA ALA A 354 -1.79 1.15 -6.25
C ALA A 354 -2.25 2.60 -6.04
N VAL A 355 -3.50 2.91 -6.43
CA VAL A 355 -4.10 4.21 -6.16
C VAL A 355 -4.60 4.21 -4.71
N GLU A 356 -4.33 5.27 -3.97
CA GLU A 356 -4.54 5.27 -2.52
C GLU A 356 -5.75 6.11 -2.14
N TRP A 357 -6.64 5.53 -1.33
CA TRP A 357 -7.78 6.25 -0.74
C TRP A 357 -7.32 7.36 0.20
N THR A 358 -8.08 8.46 0.20
CA THR A 358 -7.97 9.53 1.19
C THR A 358 -9.30 9.69 1.92
N ASP A 359 -9.28 10.21 3.16
CA ASP A 359 -10.52 10.48 3.89
C ASP A 359 -11.21 11.80 3.51
N THR A 360 -10.73 12.48 2.45
CA THR A 360 -11.31 13.73 1.98
C THR A 360 -12.59 13.49 1.19
N ILE A 361 -13.72 13.89 1.77
CA ILE A 361 -15.02 13.93 1.09
C ILE A 361 -15.00 15.01 0.01
N THR A 362 -15.60 14.72 -1.14
CA THR A 362 -15.69 15.62 -2.28
C THR A 362 -17.09 15.61 -2.88
N PRO A 363 -17.51 16.68 -3.58
CA PRO A 363 -18.69 16.62 -4.42
C PRO A 363 -18.58 15.55 -5.52
N PRO A 364 -19.71 14.99 -5.98
CA PRO A 364 -19.75 14.08 -7.13
C PRO A 364 -19.33 14.78 -8.44
N PRO A 365 -18.83 14.03 -9.44
CA PRO A 365 -18.25 14.60 -10.65
C PRO A 365 -19.24 15.39 -11.53
N THR A 366 -20.54 15.08 -11.47
CA THR A 366 -21.59 15.78 -12.24
C THR A 366 -22.41 16.76 -11.40
N GLY A 367 -22.03 17.00 -10.13
CA GLY A 367 -22.79 17.86 -9.20
C GLY A 367 -24.18 17.33 -8.83
N GLN A 368 -24.56 16.14 -9.32
CA GLN A 368 -25.78 15.46 -8.93
C GLN A 368 -25.51 14.62 -7.67
N ASP A 369 -26.10 15.06 -6.55
CA ASP A 369 -26.06 14.32 -5.30
C ASP A 369 -27.08 13.18 -5.34
N PHE A 370 -26.60 11.96 -5.55
CA PHE A 370 -27.42 10.74 -5.46
C PHE A 370 -27.53 10.23 -4.00
N GLY A 371 -27.15 11.03 -3.01
CA GLY A 371 -27.07 10.63 -1.61
C GLY A 371 -25.89 9.69 -1.31
N ARG A 372 -24.89 9.61 -2.20
CA ARG A 372 -23.67 8.83 -2.00
C ARG A 372 -22.52 9.72 -1.59
N VAL A 373 -21.70 9.23 -0.67
CA VAL A 373 -20.49 9.92 -0.22
C VAL A 373 -19.35 9.60 -1.19
N TRP A 374 -18.78 10.65 -1.77
CA TRP A 374 -17.63 10.54 -2.67
C TRP A 374 -16.37 10.97 -1.95
N ARG A 375 -15.28 10.23 -2.19
CA ARG A 375 -13.97 10.53 -1.62
C ARG A 375 -12.90 10.57 -2.68
N ARG A 376 -11.79 11.22 -2.35
CA ARG A 376 -10.65 11.34 -3.25
C ARG A 376 -9.71 10.15 -3.15
N LEU A 377 -9.07 9.85 -4.28
CA LEU A 377 -7.94 8.94 -4.37
C LEU A 377 -6.81 9.60 -5.16
N HIS A 378 -5.58 9.17 -4.92
CA HIS A 378 -4.41 9.77 -5.55
C HIS A 378 -3.29 8.76 -5.80
N GLY A 379 -2.37 9.11 -6.70
CA GLY A 379 -1.12 8.40 -6.92
C GLY A 379 -1.05 7.62 -8.24
N GLY A 380 -2.18 7.27 -8.84
CA GLY A 380 -2.24 6.45 -10.06
C GLY A 380 -1.97 4.97 -9.78
N VAL A 381 -1.99 4.15 -10.83
CA VAL A 381 -1.81 2.69 -10.73
C VAL A 381 -0.80 2.18 -11.75
N SER A 382 -0.29 0.96 -11.55
CA SER A 382 0.57 0.24 -12.50
C SER A 382 -0.02 0.12 -13.91
N ASN A 383 -1.35 0.14 -14.03
CA ASN A 383 -2.08 0.03 -15.30
C ASN A 383 -2.39 1.40 -15.96
N SER A 384 -1.92 2.51 -15.39
CA SER A 384 -2.32 3.86 -15.81
C SER A 384 -1.20 4.67 -16.46
N ALA A 385 -1.60 5.60 -17.32
CA ALA A 385 -0.69 6.55 -17.96
C ALA A 385 -0.02 7.50 -16.94
N PRO A 386 1.14 8.09 -17.28
CA PRO A 386 1.95 8.89 -16.35
C PRO A 386 1.20 10.05 -15.71
N TYR A 387 0.27 10.67 -16.45
CA TYR A 387 -0.48 11.82 -15.95
C TYR A 387 -1.30 11.51 -14.68
N GLN A 388 -1.66 10.25 -14.42
CA GLN A 388 -2.38 9.87 -13.21
C GLN A 388 -1.53 9.98 -11.94
N MET A 389 -0.22 10.17 -12.08
CA MET A 389 0.70 10.45 -10.98
C MET A 389 0.90 11.95 -10.74
N TRP A 390 0.27 12.84 -11.50
CA TRP A 390 0.41 14.29 -11.29
C TRP A 390 -0.36 14.77 -10.05
N PRO A 391 0.08 15.85 -9.37
CA PRO A 391 -0.66 16.42 -8.25
C PRO A 391 -2.08 16.90 -8.61
N SER A 392 -2.34 17.13 -9.91
CA SER A 392 -3.64 17.51 -10.43
C SER A 392 -4.55 16.31 -10.74
N ALA A 393 -4.04 15.08 -10.72
CA ALA A 393 -4.79 13.86 -10.98
C ALA A 393 -5.57 13.40 -9.73
N VAL A 394 -6.35 14.30 -9.18
CA VAL A 394 -7.22 14.06 -8.02
C VAL A 394 -8.43 13.19 -8.39
N GLY A 395 -8.23 11.87 -8.38
CA GLY A 395 -9.27 10.88 -8.57
C GLY A 395 -10.39 11.01 -7.54
N LEU A 396 -11.56 10.48 -7.88
CA LEU A 396 -12.71 10.45 -6.98
C LEU A 396 -13.56 9.22 -7.27
N GLN A 397 -14.11 8.63 -6.21
CA GLN A 397 -15.02 7.48 -6.28
C GLN A 397 -16.06 7.55 -5.15
N PRO A 398 -17.23 6.92 -5.32
CA PRO A 398 -18.09 6.62 -4.18
C PRO A 398 -17.31 5.76 -3.19
N GLN A 399 -17.43 6.04 -1.90
CA GLN A 399 -16.68 5.36 -0.86
C GLN A 399 -17.00 3.85 -0.72
N ASP A 400 -18.13 3.42 -1.29
CA ASP A 400 -18.75 2.09 -1.24
C ASP A 400 -18.97 1.51 -2.66
N ASN A 401 -17.99 1.71 -3.55
CA ASN A 401 -18.12 1.30 -4.95
C ASN A 401 -17.92 -0.22 -5.16
N PHE A 402 -18.97 -1.01 -4.91
CA PHE A 402 -18.98 -2.46 -5.10
C PHE A 402 -18.47 -2.92 -6.48
N PHE A 403 -18.76 -2.18 -7.55
CA PHE A 403 -18.27 -2.55 -8.88
C PHE A 403 -16.74 -2.52 -8.93
N TYR A 404 -16.12 -1.44 -8.45
CA TYR A 404 -14.65 -1.36 -8.45
C TYR A 404 -13.99 -2.24 -7.41
N ARG A 405 -14.64 -2.48 -6.26
CA ARG A 405 -14.16 -3.49 -5.33
C ARG A 405 -14.10 -4.89 -5.98
N HIS A 406 -15.02 -5.22 -6.89
CA HIS A 406 -15.01 -6.50 -7.61
C HIS A 406 -14.10 -6.52 -8.86
N THR A 407 -13.90 -5.38 -9.54
CA THR A 407 -13.23 -5.36 -10.85
C THR A 407 -11.89 -4.64 -10.90
N TYR A 408 -11.48 -3.91 -9.86
CA TYR A 408 -10.33 -2.98 -9.93
C TYR A 408 -9.23 -3.34 -8.91
N PRO A 409 -8.27 -4.23 -9.28
CA PRO A 409 -7.27 -4.80 -8.37
C PRO A 409 -6.07 -3.88 -8.08
N TRP A 410 -6.31 -2.56 -8.01
CA TRP A 410 -5.29 -1.55 -7.72
C TRP A 410 -5.74 -0.49 -6.70
N LEU A 411 -6.83 -0.74 -5.95
CA LEU A 411 -7.31 0.14 -4.87
C LEU A 411 -6.53 -0.13 -3.57
N GLY A 412 -5.54 0.72 -3.31
CA GLY A 412 -4.66 0.64 -2.16
C GLY A 412 -5.06 1.52 -0.98
N ILE A 413 -4.33 1.28 0.12
CA ILE A 413 -4.47 2.01 1.37
C ILE A 413 -3.09 2.47 1.82
N ARG A 414 -2.98 3.69 2.32
CA ARG A 414 -1.84 4.15 3.12
C ARG A 414 -2.33 4.71 4.43
N ILE A 415 -1.60 4.46 5.52
CA ILE A 415 -1.98 4.90 6.86
C ILE A 415 -1.24 6.17 7.23
N GLY A 416 -1.95 7.16 7.76
CA GLY A 416 -1.39 8.33 8.43
C GLY A 416 -1.42 8.21 9.95
N VAL A 417 -0.66 9.08 10.61
CA VAL A 417 -0.72 9.29 12.05
C VAL A 417 -0.76 10.78 12.31
N VAL A 418 -1.76 11.22 13.08
CA VAL A 418 -1.90 12.60 13.58
C VAL A 418 -1.77 12.62 15.10
N GLY A 419 -1.30 13.74 15.64
CA GLY A 419 -1.04 13.87 17.09
C GLY A 419 0.05 12.94 17.60
N ASP A 420 0.03 12.62 18.89
CA ASP A 420 0.97 11.67 19.51
C ASP A 420 0.32 10.32 19.80
N VAL A 421 0.71 9.32 19.02
CA VAL A 421 0.34 7.92 19.24
C VAL A 421 1.50 7.20 19.89
N GLY A 422 1.28 6.47 20.97
CA GLY A 422 2.32 5.71 21.65
C GLY A 422 1.77 4.53 22.47
N PRO A 423 2.66 3.70 23.05
CA PRO A 423 2.24 2.66 23.98
C PRO A 423 1.45 3.30 25.13
N LYS A 424 0.17 2.96 25.25
CA LYS A 424 -0.62 3.34 26.43
C LYS A 424 -0.10 2.51 27.61
N GLY A 425 0.13 3.17 28.75
CA GLY A 425 0.47 2.52 30.01
C GLY A 425 -0.54 1.44 30.38
N PRO A 426 -0.17 0.50 31.28
CA PRO A 426 -1.02 -0.63 31.66
C PRO A 426 -2.41 -0.21 32.14
#